data_AF-A0A0B6AQP3-F1
#
_entry.id   AF-A0A0B6AQP3-F1
#
_cell.length_a   1.000
_cell.length_b   1.000
_cell.length_c   1.000
_cell.angle_alpha   90.00
_cell.angle_beta   90.00
_cell.angle_gamma   90.00
#
_symmetry.space_group_name_H-M   'P 1'
#
loop_
_entity.id
_entity.type
_entity.pdbx_description
1 polymer ?
#
loop_
_entity_poly.entity_id
_entity_poly.type
_entity_poly.pdbx_seq_one_letter_code
_entity_poly.pdbx_strand_id
1 'polypeptide(L)'
;MNKYDYIKRQLAKTNKKNDENYIITRIWHLLDNYDIKINTQQYVVRSNKNQKAEYGLIDLYFPQFNLAVEIDEAHHKNDINQTLDEIRKNDIVNALDCEFIRIDATQSLEKIHEKIDQVVEKINLLTKEKWFIPWDLEKEYDPNTYIEQGYIDADDNVSLRLVADCCNVFGAGYAHGIQKSGAPHKFEEDTDIKRLKFFPNETWNNQLLENEEIFIEYNTIPEENETYFQKRMYQLNQKIALFAYAKTSSGRFEAIFKGLYLLNREKSKNTGVLTYNRISTIMPTYYPKDVKQPLRIAEAYNNDEYKVAHFYTENQVRKFEGKYKKRYKIISYS
;
A
#
# COMPACT_ATOMS: atom_id res chain seq x y z
N MET A 1 0.84 -19.29 -0.62
CA MET A 1 0.86 -19.16 0.85
C MET A 1 -0.58 -19.24 1.27
N ASN A 2 -0.92 -20.07 2.25
CA ASN A 2 -2.28 -20.12 2.80
C ASN A 2 -2.36 -19.22 4.06
N LYS A 3 -3.56 -19.05 4.63
CA LYS A 3 -3.75 -18.23 5.85
C LYS A 3 -2.92 -18.74 7.02
N TYR A 4 -2.82 -20.06 7.21
CA TYR A 4 -2.05 -20.65 8.30
C TYR A 4 -0.55 -20.29 8.23
N ASP A 5 0.07 -20.42 7.06
CA ASP A 5 1.47 -20.03 6.84
C ASP A 5 1.69 -18.54 7.12
N TYR A 6 0.73 -17.69 6.72
CA TYR A 6 0.80 -16.25 6.95
C TYR A 6 0.76 -15.91 8.45
N ILE A 7 -0.24 -16.43 9.17
CA ILE A 7 -0.40 -16.18 10.61
C ILE A 7 0.80 -16.72 11.39
N LYS A 8 1.26 -17.93 11.08
CA LYS A 8 2.46 -18.51 11.69
C LYS A 8 3.68 -17.60 11.51
N ARG A 9 3.84 -16.99 10.33
CA ARG A 9 4.92 -16.03 10.05
C ARG A 9 4.74 -14.72 10.82
N GLN A 10 3.52 -14.19 10.95
CA GLN A 10 3.27 -12.99 11.75
C GLN A 10 3.66 -13.22 13.22
N LEU A 11 3.17 -14.29 13.84
CA LEU A 11 3.46 -14.60 15.23
C LEU A 11 4.96 -14.89 15.46
N ALA A 12 5.63 -15.56 14.51
CA ALA A 12 7.05 -15.85 14.63
C ALA A 12 7.97 -14.61 14.64
N LYS A 13 7.53 -13.48 14.08
CA LYS A 13 8.32 -12.22 14.10
C LYS A 13 8.47 -11.65 15.51
N THR A 14 7.49 -11.88 16.37
CA THR A 14 7.40 -11.26 17.70
C THR A 14 8.20 -12.03 18.75
N ASN A 15 8.64 -13.25 18.45
CA ASN A 15 9.34 -14.18 19.37
C ASN A 15 10.60 -13.62 20.07
N LYS A 16 11.17 -12.49 19.60
CA LYS A 16 12.36 -11.88 20.20
C LYS A 16 12.03 -10.95 21.39
N LYS A 17 10.77 -10.58 21.55
CA LYS A 17 10.28 -9.74 22.66
C LYS A 17 9.19 -10.51 23.41
N ASN A 18 9.47 -10.88 24.65
CA ASN A 18 8.62 -11.81 25.40
C ASN A 18 7.23 -11.23 25.67
N ASP A 19 7.16 -9.96 26.08
CA ASP A 19 5.90 -9.29 26.40
C ASP A 19 5.10 -9.03 25.11
N GLU A 20 5.73 -8.50 24.06
CA GLU A 20 5.16 -8.36 22.72
C GLU A 20 4.53 -9.69 22.24
N ASN A 21 5.30 -10.78 22.31
CA ASN A 21 4.86 -12.09 21.86
C ASN A 21 3.65 -12.60 22.66
N TYR A 22 3.71 -12.54 23.99
CA TYR A 22 2.63 -13.00 24.84
C TYR A 22 1.32 -12.26 24.58
N ILE A 23 1.37 -10.93 24.56
CA ILE A 23 0.19 -10.08 24.40
C ILE A 23 -0.42 -10.28 23.01
N ILE A 24 0.39 -10.25 21.94
CA ILE A 24 -0.10 -10.41 20.56
C ILE A 24 -0.70 -11.80 20.34
N THR A 25 -0.03 -12.86 20.79
CA THR A 25 -0.54 -14.23 20.61
C THR A 25 -1.82 -14.43 21.40
N ARG A 26 -1.93 -13.88 22.61
CA ARG A 26 -3.16 -13.92 23.40
C ARG A 26 -4.32 -13.18 22.73
N ILE A 27 -4.10 -11.97 22.20
CA ILE A 27 -5.12 -11.24 21.42
C ILE A 27 -5.59 -12.10 20.24
N TRP A 28 -4.66 -12.63 19.44
CA TRP A 28 -4.99 -13.45 18.26
C TRP A 28 -5.82 -14.68 18.63
N HIS A 29 -5.44 -15.42 19.67
CA HIS A 29 -6.13 -16.64 20.09
C HIS A 29 -7.48 -16.37 20.75
N LEU A 30 -7.66 -15.23 21.43
CA LEU A 30 -8.96 -14.83 22.00
C LEU A 30 -9.93 -14.27 20.96
N LEU A 31 -9.42 -13.61 19.92
CA LEU A 31 -10.24 -13.19 18.78
C LEU A 31 -10.86 -14.39 18.06
N ASP A 32 -10.07 -15.46 17.88
CA ASP A 32 -10.45 -16.71 17.19
C ASP A 32 -11.31 -16.50 15.93
N ASN A 33 -10.93 -15.50 15.13
CA ASN A 33 -11.68 -15.10 13.95
C ASN A 33 -10.73 -14.91 12.76
N TYR A 34 -10.79 -15.86 11.81
CA TYR A 34 -9.89 -15.91 10.65
C TYR A 34 -10.30 -14.98 9.50
N ASP A 35 -11.40 -14.26 9.66
CA ASP A 35 -11.81 -13.17 8.76
C ASP A 35 -11.08 -11.87 9.07
N ILE A 36 -10.27 -11.86 10.14
CA ILE A 36 -9.47 -10.71 10.56
C ILE A 36 -8.02 -10.93 10.14
N LYS A 37 -7.48 -9.99 9.37
CA LYS A 37 -6.07 -9.92 9.03
C LYS A 37 -5.29 -9.22 10.13
N ILE A 38 -4.14 -9.78 10.49
CA ILE A 38 -3.16 -9.15 11.37
C ILE A 38 -1.83 -8.94 10.65
N ASN A 39 -1.20 -7.79 10.89
CA ASN A 39 0.19 -7.53 10.52
C ASN A 39 0.97 -7.26 11.80
N THR A 40 2.02 -8.04 12.08
CA THR A 40 2.92 -7.76 13.21
C THR A 40 4.15 -7.01 12.73
N GLN A 41 4.65 -6.11 13.58
CA GLN A 41 5.83 -5.28 13.31
C GLN A 41 5.66 -4.53 11.98
N GLN A 42 4.55 -3.80 11.84
CA GLN A 42 4.22 -3.02 10.65
C GLN A 42 4.92 -1.65 10.69
N TYR A 43 5.70 -1.31 9.66
CA TYR A 43 6.30 0.02 9.55
C TYR A 43 5.28 1.04 9.11
N VAL A 44 5.32 2.21 9.74
CA VAL A 44 4.37 3.30 9.48
C VAL A 44 5.04 4.68 9.51
N VAL A 45 4.42 5.64 8.83
CA VAL A 45 4.68 7.06 9.05
C VAL A 45 3.84 7.54 10.24
N ARG A 46 4.49 8.00 11.32
CA ARG A 46 3.84 8.55 12.52
C ARG A 46 3.58 10.05 12.43
N SER A 47 4.50 10.80 11.83
CA SER A 47 4.31 12.25 11.67
C SER A 47 5.09 12.77 10.46
N ASN A 48 4.56 13.82 9.84
CA ASN A 48 5.23 14.60 8.80
C ASN A 48 5.49 16.01 9.33
N LYS A 49 6.27 16.13 10.41
CA LYS A 49 6.65 17.44 10.95
C LYS A 49 7.86 17.98 10.16
N ASN A 50 7.79 19.24 9.75
CA ASN A 50 8.87 19.95 9.03
C ASN A 50 9.34 19.23 7.74
N GLN A 51 8.43 18.56 7.01
CA GLN A 51 8.74 17.80 5.78
C GLN A 51 9.72 16.62 5.99
N LYS A 52 9.91 16.17 7.23
CA LYS A 52 10.64 14.95 7.56
C LYS A 52 9.67 13.91 8.09
N ALA A 53 9.72 12.70 7.54
CA ALA A 53 8.85 11.62 7.99
C ALA A 53 9.45 10.98 9.24
N GLU A 54 8.68 10.93 10.32
CA GLU A 54 9.01 10.15 11.50
C GLU A 54 8.41 8.76 11.34
N TYR A 55 9.28 7.76 11.28
CA TYR A 55 8.88 6.37 11.12
C TYR A 55 8.72 5.68 12.48
N GLY A 56 7.69 4.84 12.57
CA GLY A 56 7.45 3.97 13.72
C GLY A 56 7.27 2.51 13.30
N LEU A 57 7.38 1.63 14.28
CA LEU A 57 7.03 0.23 14.15
C LEU A 57 5.81 -0.03 15.05
N ILE A 58 4.71 -0.46 14.46
CA ILE A 58 3.51 -0.88 15.18
C ILE A 58 3.65 -2.37 15.49
N ASP A 59 3.47 -2.76 16.75
CA ASP A 59 3.63 -4.14 17.19
C ASP A 59 2.57 -5.05 16.57
N LEU A 60 1.29 -4.63 16.59
CA LEU A 60 0.17 -5.32 15.96
C LEU A 60 -0.78 -4.35 15.25
N TYR A 61 -1.01 -4.58 13.96
CA TYR A 61 -1.88 -3.76 13.11
C TYR A 61 -3.00 -4.60 12.49
N PHE A 62 -4.21 -4.03 12.46
CA PHE A 62 -5.40 -4.61 11.85
C PHE A 62 -5.84 -3.76 10.65
N PRO A 63 -5.44 -4.12 9.41
CA PRO A 63 -5.66 -3.30 8.22
C PRO A 63 -7.14 -2.97 7.95
N GLN A 64 -8.03 -3.94 8.14
CA GLN A 64 -9.47 -3.77 7.89
C GLN A 64 -10.10 -2.67 8.76
N PHE A 65 -9.53 -2.41 9.94
CA PHE A 65 -10.07 -1.46 10.91
C PHE A 65 -9.26 -0.17 11.02
N ASN A 66 -8.13 -0.07 10.30
CA ASN A 66 -7.12 0.96 10.50
C ASN A 66 -6.77 1.14 12.00
N LEU A 67 -6.59 0.02 12.70
CA LEU A 67 -6.39 -0.05 14.16
C LEU A 67 -5.02 -0.64 14.49
N ALA A 68 -4.30 0.02 15.37
CA ALA A 68 -2.98 -0.35 15.87
C ALA A 68 -3.00 -0.64 17.36
N VAL A 69 -2.23 -1.65 17.76
CA VAL A 69 -1.94 -1.97 19.16
C VAL A 69 -0.44 -1.84 19.37
N GLU A 70 -0.04 -0.98 20.31
CA GLU A 70 1.35 -0.77 20.74
C GLU A 70 1.54 -1.33 22.15
N ILE A 71 2.69 -1.98 22.37
CA ILE A 71 3.03 -2.65 23.63
C ILE A 71 4.16 -1.86 24.28
N ASP A 72 3.83 -1.20 25.39
CA ASP A 72 4.75 -0.34 26.12
C ASP A 72 5.54 -1.20 27.15
N GLU A 73 6.73 -1.70 26.77
CA GLU A 73 7.65 -2.42 27.65
C GLU A 73 8.55 -1.46 28.48
N ALA A 74 8.97 -1.88 29.69
CA ALA A 74 9.78 -1.07 30.61
C ALA A 74 11.11 -0.55 30.02
N HIS A 75 11.65 -1.23 29.02
CA HIS A 75 13.00 -0.98 28.47
C HIS A 75 13.02 -0.15 27.17
N HIS A 76 11.89 0.40 26.72
CA HIS A 76 11.81 1.15 25.45
C HIS A 76 12.37 2.59 25.48
N LYS A 77 13.51 2.83 26.14
CA LYS A 77 14.20 4.13 26.07
C LYS A 77 15.21 4.27 24.92
N ASN A 78 15.64 3.20 24.24
CA ASN A 78 16.80 3.29 23.33
C ASN A 78 16.75 2.54 21.98
N ASP A 79 15.68 1.86 21.60
CA ASP A 79 15.68 1.06 20.35
C ASP A 79 15.08 1.78 19.12
N ILE A 80 15.41 3.06 18.93
CA ILE A 80 15.07 3.77 17.67
C ILE A 80 16.08 3.43 16.55
N ASN A 81 17.18 2.74 16.84
CA ASN A 81 18.20 2.40 15.84
C ASN A 81 18.07 0.97 15.29
N GLN A 82 16.88 0.57 14.84
CA GLN A 82 16.81 -0.46 13.81
C GLN A 82 16.92 0.22 12.46
N THR A 83 18.09 0.11 11.85
CA THR A 83 18.33 0.42 10.45
C THR A 83 17.21 -0.22 9.62
N LEU A 84 16.23 0.61 9.22
CA LEU A 84 15.22 0.24 8.26
C LEU A 84 15.95 -0.20 7.00
N ASP A 85 15.93 -1.50 6.70
CA ASP A 85 16.32 -2.00 5.39
C ASP A 85 15.52 -1.21 4.34
N GLU A 86 16.20 -0.57 3.38
CA GLU A 86 15.59 0.26 2.34
C GLU A 86 14.49 -0.49 1.60
N ILE A 87 14.63 -1.81 1.50
CA ILE A 87 13.65 -2.71 0.88
C ILE A 87 12.31 -2.73 1.65
N ARG A 88 12.36 -2.64 2.98
CA ARG A 88 11.17 -2.66 3.85
C ARG A 88 10.51 -1.29 3.97
N LYS A 89 11.25 -0.20 3.76
CA LYS A 89 10.68 1.16 3.72
C LYS A 89 9.59 1.29 2.65
N ASN A 90 9.64 0.46 1.61
CA ASN A 90 8.64 0.49 0.56
C ASN A 90 7.27 -0.09 0.99
N ASP A 91 7.18 -0.89 2.06
CA ASP A 91 5.92 -1.42 2.65
C ASP A 91 5.42 -0.58 3.84
N ILE A 92 5.77 0.71 3.86
CA ILE A 92 5.29 1.62 4.88
C ILE A 92 3.82 1.95 4.62
N VAL A 93 3.02 1.83 5.66
CA VAL A 93 1.61 2.24 5.67
C VAL A 93 1.50 3.65 6.26
N ASN A 94 0.61 4.46 5.71
CA ASN A 94 0.31 5.77 6.26
C ASN A 94 -0.60 5.62 7.50
N ALA A 95 -0.07 5.85 8.70
CA ALA A 95 -0.82 5.69 9.95
C ALA A 95 -1.37 7.01 10.51
N LEU A 96 -1.34 8.11 9.74
CA LEU A 96 -1.76 9.42 10.22
C LEU A 96 -3.23 9.46 10.70
N ASP A 97 -4.10 8.59 10.15
CA ASP A 97 -5.50 8.43 10.56
C ASP A 97 -5.76 7.11 11.32
N CYS A 98 -4.71 6.41 11.74
CA CYS A 98 -4.81 5.13 12.44
C CYS A 98 -5.21 5.33 13.91
N GLU A 99 -6.15 4.52 14.41
CA GLU A 99 -6.46 4.49 15.84
C GLU A 99 -5.40 3.69 16.59
N PHE A 100 -4.90 4.20 17.72
CA PHE A 100 -3.90 3.52 18.55
C PHE A 100 -4.47 3.09 19.91
N ILE A 101 -4.28 1.83 20.27
CA ILE A 101 -4.49 1.30 21.61
C ILE A 101 -3.15 0.89 22.21
N ARG A 102 -2.86 1.35 23.42
CA ARG A 102 -1.63 1.00 24.14
C ARG A 102 -1.91 -0.02 25.24
N ILE A 103 -1.02 -1.00 25.37
CA ILE A 103 -1.01 -1.99 26.45
C ILE A 103 0.31 -1.87 27.19
N ASP A 104 0.25 -1.43 28.45
CA ASP A 104 1.40 -1.29 29.33
C ASP A 104 1.80 -2.67 29.89
N ALA A 105 2.91 -3.21 29.40
CA ALA A 105 3.41 -4.52 29.78
C ALA A 105 4.05 -4.54 31.18
N THR A 106 4.19 -3.38 31.83
CA THR A 106 4.74 -3.28 33.20
C THR A 106 3.69 -3.50 34.29
N GLN A 107 2.41 -3.57 33.91
CA GLN A 107 1.29 -3.79 34.84
C GLN A 107 1.19 -5.25 35.29
N SER A 108 0.32 -5.52 36.27
CA SER A 108 0.04 -6.89 36.69
C SER A 108 -0.61 -7.70 35.57
N LEU A 109 -0.46 -9.02 35.63
CA LEU A 109 -1.03 -9.95 34.64
C LEU A 109 -2.54 -9.72 34.45
N GLU A 110 -3.27 -9.48 35.54
CA GLU A 110 -4.72 -9.23 35.53
C GLU A 110 -5.08 -7.96 34.77
N LYS A 111 -4.28 -6.89 34.95
CA LYS A 111 -4.49 -5.62 34.26
C LYS A 111 -4.15 -5.70 32.78
N ILE A 112 -3.09 -6.44 32.43
CA ILE A 112 -2.76 -6.74 31.04
C ILE A 112 -3.90 -7.54 30.38
N HIS A 113 -4.42 -8.56 31.06
CA HIS A 113 -5.54 -9.36 30.55
C HIS A 113 -6.81 -8.54 30.38
N GLU A 114 -7.17 -7.69 31.36
CA GLU A 114 -8.31 -6.76 31.25
C GLU A 114 -8.18 -5.87 30.00
N LYS A 115 -6.98 -5.37 29.72
CA LYS A 115 -6.74 -4.54 28.54
C LYS A 115 -6.81 -5.32 27.23
N ILE A 116 -6.30 -6.54 27.21
CA ILE A 116 -6.41 -7.46 26.06
C ILE A 116 -7.89 -7.75 25.77
N ASP A 117 -8.69 -8.04 26.80
CA ASP A 117 -10.11 -8.35 26.64
C ASP A 117 -10.88 -7.15 26.05
N GLN A 118 -10.55 -5.92 26.48
CA GLN A 118 -11.10 -4.69 25.88
C GLN A 118 -10.77 -4.56 24.38
N VAL A 119 -9.54 -4.91 23.97
CA VAL A 119 -9.14 -4.89 22.56
C VAL A 119 -9.93 -5.92 21.77
N VAL A 120 -10.04 -7.15 22.30
CA VAL A 120 -10.79 -8.25 21.67
C VAL A 120 -12.27 -7.88 21.51
N GLU A 121 -12.89 -7.32 22.56
CA GLU A 121 -14.29 -6.88 22.52
C GLU A 121 -14.50 -5.79 21.46
N LYS A 122 -13.65 -4.76 21.43
CA LYS A 122 -13.74 -3.68 20.44
C LYS A 122 -13.65 -4.22 19.01
N ILE A 123 -12.68 -5.10 18.74
CA ILE A 123 -12.52 -5.70 17.41
C ILE A 123 -13.75 -6.54 17.03
N ASN A 124 -14.28 -7.32 17.97
CA ASN A 124 -15.50 -8.11 17.76
C ASN A 124 -16.76 -7.25 17.54
N LEU A 125 -16.78 -5.99 18.00
CA LEU A 125 -17.83 -5.04 17.64
C LEU A 125 -17.62 -4.53 16.20
N LEU A 126 -16.39 -4.19 15.82
CA LEU A 126 -16.05 -3.71 14.48
C LEU A 126 -16.36 -4.75 13.39
N THR A 127 -16.22 -6.05 13.66
CA THR A 127 -16.58 -7.11 12.69
C THR A 127 -18.09 -7.21 12.42
N LYS A 128 -18.94 -6.65 13.30
CA LYS A 128 -20.40 -6.65 13.13
C LYS A 128 -20.90 -5.48 12.29
N GLU A 129 -20.02 -4.55 11.94
CA GLU A 129 -20.36 -3.39 11.14
C GLU A 129 -20.65 -3.78 9.67
N LYS A 130 -21.63 -3.11 9.05
CA LYS A 130 -22.03 -3.41 7.65
C LYS A 130 -20.94 -3.18 6.61
N TRP A 131 -19.93 -2.37 6.95
CA TRP A 131 -18.82 -2.05 6.06
C TRP A 131 -17.70 -3.08 6.13
N PHE A 132 -17.70 -3.97 7.14
CA PHE A 132 -16.66 -4.98 7.31
C PHE A 132 -16.61 -5.93 6.10
N ILE A 133 -15.41 -6.12 5.58
CA ILE A 133 -15.13 -7.07 4.50
C ILE A 133 -14.20 -8.13 5.08
N PRO A 134 -14.63 -9.40 5.18
CA PRO A 134 -13.78 -10.50 5.63
C PRO A 134 -12.47 -10.60 4.85
N TRP A 135 -11.40 -10.93 5.56
CA TRP A 135 -10.09 -11.11 4.95
C TRP A 135 -10.11 -12.34 4.05
N ASP A 136 -9.82 -12.12 2.78
CA ASP A 136 -9.68 -13.17 1.77
C ASP A 136 -8.31 -13.05 1.10
N LEU A 137 -7.44 -14.00 1.43
CA LEU A 137 -6.06 -14.04 0.96
C LEU A 137 -5.96 -14.26 -0.56
N GLU A 138 -6.94 -14.93 -1.17
CA GLU A 138 -6.92 -15.17 -2.61
C GLU A 138 -7.31 -13.89 -3.34
N LYS A 139 -8.39 -13.23 -2.89
CA LYS A 139 -8.86 -11.97 -3.47
C LYS A 139 -7.90 -10.80 -3.26
N GLU A 140 -7.16 -10.77 -2.15
CA GLU A 140 -6.20 -9.71 -1.84
C GLU A 140 -5.16 -9.50 -2.94
N TYR A 141 -4.71 -10.59 -3.57
CA TYR A 141 -3.69 -10.54 -4.63
C TYR A 141 -4.26 -10.67 -6.04
N ASP A 142 -5.58 -10.87 -6.18
CA ASP A 142 -6.24 -11.00 -7.48
C ASP A 142 -6.54 -9.60 -8.05
N PRO A 143 -5.96 -9.24 -9.21
CA PRO A 143 -6.30 -7.99 -9.89
C PRO A 143 -7.80 -7.79 -10.10
N ASN A 144 -8.57 -8.87 -10.33
CA ASN A 144 -10.00 -8.79 -10.60
C ASN A 144 -10.78 -8.17 -9.44
N THR A 145 -10.35 -8.40 -8.19
CA THR A 145 -10.94 -7.76 -7.00
C THR A 145 -10.97 -6.23 -7.16
N TYR A 146 -9.85 -5.67 -7.61
CA TYR A 146 -9.68 -4.23 -7.77
C TYR A 146 -10.28 -3.70 -9.08
N ILE A 147 -10.32 -4.51 -10.13
CA ILE A 147 -11.03 -4.18 -11.38
C ILE A 147 -12.52 -4.04 -11.11
N GLU A 148 -13.10 -4.99 -10.37
CA GLU A 148 -14.50 -4.95 -9.96
C GLU A 148 -14.80 -3.77 -9.03
N GLN A 149 -13.87 -3.45 -8.12
CA GLN A 149 -13.94 -2.24 -7.29
C GLN A 149 -13.94 -0.94 -8.11
N GLY A 150 -13.25 -0.94 -9.26
CA GLY A 150 -13.21 0.17 -10.21
C GLY A 150 -12.11 1.22 -9.94
N TYR A 151 -11.32 1.04 -8.89
CA TYR A 151 -10.14 1.84 -8.58
C TYR A 151 -9.17 1.09 -7.63
N ILE A 152 -7.93 1.55 -7.58
CA ILE A 152 -6.96 1.23 -6.53
C ILE A 152 -6.47 2.51 -5.86
N ASP A 153 -6.14 2.43 -4.58
CA ASP A 153 -5.64 3.53 -3.76
C ASP A 153 -4.34 3.09 -3.08
N ALA A 154 -3.31 3.95 -3.15
CA ALA A 154 -2.05 3.72 -2.46
C ALA A 154 -2.24 3.64 -0.93
N ASP A 155 -3.24 4.37 -0.38
CA ASP A 155 -3.54 4.35 1.05
C ASP A 155 -4.19 3.02 1.51
N ASP A 156 -4.73 2.21 0.58
CA ASP A 156 -5.23 0.85 0.89
C ASP A 156 -4.10 -0.20 0.98
N ASN A 157 -2.84 0.21 0.77
CA ASN A 157 -1.66 -0.65 0.69
C ASN A 157 -1.85 -1.85 -0.25
N VAL A 158 -2.42 -1.60 -1.43
CA VAL A 158 -2.69 -2.62 -2.45
C VAL A 158 -1.38 -3.31 -2.85
N SER A 159 -1.33 -4.62 -2.63
CA SER A 159 -0.14 -5.45 -2.90
C SER A 159 -0.46 -6.52 -3.94
N LEU A 160 0.34 -6.58 -5.01
CA LEU A 160 0.25 -7.56 -6.09
C LEU A 160 1.54 -8.37 -6.20
N ARG A 161 1.47 -9.58 -6.77
CA ARG A 161 2.64 -10.48 -6.77
C ARG A 161 3.56 -10.25 -7.95
N LEU A 162 2.99 -10.17 -9.14
CA LEU A 162 3.73 -10.11 -10.40
C LEU A 162 3.59 -8.74 -11.06
N VAL A 163 4.56 -8.41 -11.92
CA VAL A 163 4.44 -7.23 -12.79
C VAL A 163 3.24 -7.39 -13.75
N ALA A 164 2.94 -8.63 -14.15
CA ALA A 164 1.74 -8.92 -14.95
C ALA A 164 0.46 -8.55 -14.19
N ASP A 165 0.36 -8.88 -12.91
CA ASP A 165 -0.77 -8.51 -12.04
C ASP A 165 -0.92 -6.99 -11.96
N CYS A 166 0.19 -6.28 -11.79
CA CYS A 166 0.23 -4.80 -11.79
C CYS A 166 -0.28 -4.21 -13.10
N CYS A 167 -0.06 -4.89 -14.24
CA CYS A 167 -0.60 -4.45 -15.53
C CYS A 167 -2.08 -4.88 -15.70
N ASN A 168 -2.43 -6.06 -15.19
CA ASN A 168 -3.75 -6.64 -15.32
C ASN A 168 -4.81 -5.88 -14.53
N VAL A 169 -4.46 -5.27 -13.40
CA VAL A 169 -5.38 -4.39 -12.65
C VAL A 169 -5.83 -3.18 -13.48
N PHE A 170 -5.06 -2.83 -14.52
CA PHE A 170 -5.39 -1.83 -15.53
C PHE A 170 -5.83 -2.44 -16.87
N GLY A 171 -6.35 -3.67 -16.86
CA GLY A 171 -6.97 -4.31 -18.02
C GLY A 171 -5.99 -4.81 -19.08
N ALA A 172 -4.72 -5.09 -18.72
CA ALA A 172 -3.75 -5.59 -19.69
C ALA A 172 -4.06 -7.02 -20.19
N GLY A 173 -4.71 -7.87 -19.40
CA GLY A 173 -5.11 -9.22 -19.83
C GLY A 173 -3.94 -10.18 -20.12
N TYR A 174 -2.80 -10.02 -19.45
CA TYR A 174 -1.68 -10.96 -19.55
C TYR A 174 -2.00 -12.26 -18.82
N ALA A 175 -1.95 -13.39 -19.54
CA ALA A 175 -2.15 -14.73 -18.97
C ALA A 175 -0.92 -15.28 -18.22
N HIS A 176 0.27 -14.73 -18.49
CA HIS A 176 1.54 -15.18 -17.94
C HIS A 176 2.36 -14.01 -17.40
N GLY A 177 3.36 -14.32 -16.58
CA GLY A 177 4.29 -13.31 -16.06
C GLY A 177 5.05 -12.58 -17.16
N ILE A 178 5.31 -11.29 -16.93
CA ILE A 178 6.19 -10.48 -17.79
C ILE A 178 7.56 -10.33 -17.12
N GLN A 179 8.63 -10.46 -17.89
CA GLN A 179 10.01 -10.36 -17.39
C GLN A 179 10.54 -8.92 -17.36
N LYS A 180 9.79 -7.95 -17.89
CA LYS A 180 10.13 -6.52 -17.87
C LYS A 180 9.73 -5.89 -16.54
N SER A 181 10.25 -4.70 -16.26
CA SER A 181 9.85 -3.89 -15.10
C SER A 181 8.46 -3.27 -15.22
N GLY A 182 7.83 -3.35 -16.40
CA GLY A 182 6.54 -2.69 -16.66
C GLY A 182 6.07 -2.81 -18.11
N ALA A 183 4.98 -2.11 -18.42
CA ALA A 183 4.39 -2.01 -19.76
C ALA A 183 3.62 -0.68 -19.92
N PRO A 184 3.43 -0.19 -21.15
CA PRO A 184 2.52 0.92 -21.42
C PRO A 184 1.08 0.62 -20.99
N HIS A 185 0.37 1.61 -20.47
CA HIS A 185 -1.02 1.50 -20.08
C HIS A 185 -1.94 1.39 -21.32
N LYS A 186 -2.85 0.40 -21.35
CA LYS A 186 -3.65 0.10 -22.56
C LYS A 186 -4.84 1.05 -22.79
N PHE A 187 -5.17 1.86 -21.80
CA PHE A 187 -6.34 2.74 -21.79
C PHE A 187 -6.00 4.23 -21.54
N GLU A 188 -4.75 4.54 -21.20
CA GLU A 188 -4.29 5.91 -20.90
C GLU A 188 -2.97 6.11 -21.66
N GLU A 189 -3.01 6.90 -22.73
CA GLU A 189 -1.97 6.91 -23.77
C GLU A 189 -0.60 7.42 -23.28
N ASP A 190 -0.58 8.34 -22.31
CA ASP A 190 0.63 8.94 -21.74
C ASP A 190 1.06 8.31 -20.40
N THR A 191 0.59 7.09 -20.11
CA THR A 191 0.87 6.41 -18.84
C THR A 191 1.63 5.09 -19.07
N ASP A 192 2.74 4.91 -18.37
CA ASP A 192 3.39 3.62 -18.21
C ASP A 192 3.04 3.01 -16.84
N ILE A 193 2.97 1.68 -16.77
CA ILE A 193 2.85 0.94 -15.52
C ILE A 193 4.22 0.35 -15.20
N LYS A 194 4.76 0.64 -14.02
CA LYS A 194 6.09 0.15 -13.63
C LYS A 194 6.13 -0.37 -12.21
N ARG A 195 6.84 -1.49 -12.05
CA ARG A 195 7.30 -2.00 -10.76
C ARG A 195 8.81 -1.76 -10.62
N LEU A 196 9.19 -0.87 -9.71
CA LEU A 196 10.58 -0.43 -9.51
C LEU A 196 11.15 -0.89 -8.18
N LYS A 197 12.47 -1.12 -8.16
CA LYS A 197 13.24 -1.32 -6.92
C LYS A 197 13.75 0.04 -6.46
N PHE A 198 13.44 0.43 -5.22
CA PHE A 198 13.92 1.68 -4.60
C PHE A 198 15.09 1.42 -3.65
N PHE A 199 16.08 0.73 -4.18
CA PHE A 199 17.37 0.44 -3.55
C PHE A 199 18.37 0.16 -4.68
N PRO A 200 19.67 0.38 -4.47
CA PRO A 200 20.69 0.13 -5.50
C PRO A 200 20.61 -1.32 -6.03
N ASN A 201 20.53 -1.47 -7.34
CA ASN A 201 20.46 -2.77 -8.00
C ASN A 201 21.18 -2.74 -9.35
N GLU A 202 22.31 -3.44 -9.42
CA GLU A 202 23.19 -3.47 -10.61
C GLU A 202 23.57 -2.05 -11.04
N THR A 203 23.09 -1.60 -12.19
CA THR A 203 23.35 -0.29 -12.77
C THR A 203 22.23 0.72 -12.48
N TRP A 204 21.24 0.41 -11.64
CA TRP A 204 20.13 1.31 -11.32
C TRP A 204 20.13 1.71 -9.85
N ASN A 205 19.79 2.96 -9.58
CA ASN A 205 19.63 3.46 -8.21
C ASN A 205 18.40 4.37 -8.13
N ASN A 206 17.21 3.76 -8.05
CA ASN A 206 15.99 4.54 -7.91
C ASN A 206 15.76 4.89 -6.44
N GLN A 207 15.17 6.05 -6.19
CA GLN A 207 14.89 6.54 -4.85
C GLN A 207 13.43 6.99 -4.76
N LEU A 208 12.72 6.51 -3.75
CA LEU A 208 11.41 7.05 -3.35
C LEU A 208 11.66 7.91 -2.11
N LEU A 209 11.34 9.20 -2.17
CA LEU A 209 11.58 10.10 -1.05
C LEU A 209 10.62 9.83 0.11
N GLU A 210 10.96 10.29 1.31
CA GLU A 210 10.33 9.89 2.57
C GLU A 210 8.81 10.04 2.62
N ASN A 211 8.26 11.08 1.98
CA ASN A 211 6.82 11.37 1.93
C ASN A 211 6.11 10.69 0.76
N GLU A 212 6.82 9.89 -0.03
CA GLU A 212 6.37 9.23 -1.26
C GLU A 212 5.84 10.17 -2.34
N GLU A 213 5.94 11.50 -2.17
CA GLU A 213 5.46 12.48 -3.15
C GLU A 213 6.39 12.60 -4.34
N ILE A 214 7.64 12.18 -4.19
CA ILE A 214 8.65 12.29 -5.23
C ILE A 214 9.41 10.99 -5.33
N PHE A 215 9.66 10.53 -6.55
CA PHE A 215 10.68 9.52 -6.81
C PHE A 215 11.64 9.96 -7.91
N ILE A 216 12.82 9.36 -7.89
CA ILE A 216 13.92 9.60 -8.82
C ILE A 216 14.31 8.26 -9.45
N GLU A 217 14.52 8.25 -10.76
CA GLU A 217 14.95 7.07 -11.54
C GLU A 217 16.22 7.44 -12.32
N TYR A 218 17.31 6.71 -12.11
CA TYR A 218 18.55 6.92 -12.87
C TYR A 218 19.41 5.66 -12.93
N ASN A 219 20.18 5.60 -14.01
CA ASN A 219 21.24 4.60 -14.20
C ASN A 219 22.56 5.16 -13.65
N THR A 220 23.36 4.33 -13.00
CA THR A 220 24.64 4.72 -12.40
C THR A 220 25.76 4.83 -13.43
N ILE A 221 25.58 4.27 -14.63
CA ILE A 221 26.46 4.44 -15.80
C ILE A 221 26.03 5.72 -16.54
N PRO A 222 26.89 6.76 -16.64
CA PRO A 222 26.52 8.06 -17.20
C PRO A 222 25.96 8.02 -18.63
N GLU A 223 26.56 7.23 -19.53
CA GLU A 223 26.14 7.16 -20.93
C GLU A 223 24.76 6.49 -21.09
N GLU A 224 24.52 5.41 -20.33
CA GLU A 224 23.21 4.76 -20.28
C GLU A 224 22.16 5.67 -19.66
N ASN A 225 22.52 6.41 -18.61
CA ASN A 225 21.65 7.37 -17.97
C ASN A 225 21.26 8.50 -18.93
N GLU A 226 22.22 9.11 -19.62
CA GLU A 226 21.96 10.17 -20.59
C GLU A 226 21.03 9.66 -21.71
N THR A 227 21.31 8.48 -22.26
CA THR A 227 20.48 7.86 -23.30
C THR A 227 19.04 7.64 -22.81
N TYR A 228 18.88 7.11 -21.59
CA TYR A 228 17.56 6.86 -21.01
C TYR A 228 16.83 8.17 -20.64
N PHE A 229 17.55 9.15 -20.09
CA PHE A 229 17.06 10.47 -19.76
C PHE A 229 16.46 11.17 -20.98
N GLN A 230 17.20 11.21 -22.10
CA GLN A 230 16.74 11.80 -23.36
C GLN A 230 15.46 11.11 -23.88
N LYS A 231 15.42 9.77 -23.88
CA LYS A 231 14.22 9.02 -24.29
C LYS A 231 13.02 9.38 -23.43
N ARG A 232 13.17 9.39 -22.10
CA ARG A 232 12.07 9.68 -21.20
C ARG A 232 11.60 11.14 -21.27
N MET A 233 12.51 12.08 -21.48
CA MET A 233 12.18 13.50 -21.60
C MET A 233 11.39 13.85 -22.85
N TYR A 234 11.59 13.13 -23.97
CA TYR A 234 11.11 13.57 -25.27
C TYR A 234 10.33 12.53 -26.10
N GLN A 235 10.43 11.24 -25.79
CA GLN A 235 9.90 10.16 -26.64
C GLN A 235 8.93 9.22 -25.92
N LEU A 236 9.13 8.98 -24.62
CA LEU A 236 8.32 8.03 -23.86
C LEU A 236 7.19 8.73 -23.11
N ASN A 237 6.27 7.93 -22.59
CA ASN A 237 5.17 8.36 -21.73
C ASN A 237 5.70 9.08 -20.47
N GLN A 238 4.98 10.12 -20.07
CA GLN A 238 5.38 11.05 -19.01
C GLN A 238 4.79 10.68 -17.64
N LYS A 239 3.70 9.91 -17.61
CA LYS A 239 3.09 9.43 -16.37
C LYS A 239 3.52 8.00 -16.05
N ILE A 240 3.64 7.70 -14.75
CA ILE A 240 3.95 6.37 -14.24
C ILE A 240 2.94 5.98 -13.16
N ALA A 241 2.18 4.93 -13.42
CA ALA A 241 1.49 4.16 -12.39
C ALA A 241 2.54 3.31 -11.67
N LEU A 242 2.92 3.75 -10.46
CA LEU A 242 4.08 3.21 -9.76
C LEU A 242 3.69 2.09 -8.79
N PHE A 243 4.42 0.99 -8.89
CA PHE A 243 4.47 -0.05 -7.88
C PHE A 243 5.89 -0.15 -7.31
N ALA A 244 6.03 -0.06 -6.00
CA ALA A 244 7.30 -0.29 -5.32
C ALA A 244 7.52 -1.79 -5.09
N TYR A 245 8.70 -2.28 -5.44
CA TYR A 245 9.13 -3.63 -5.06
C TYR A 245 9.55 -3.62 -3.60
N ALA A 246 8.79 -4.31 -2.77
CA ALA A 246 8.93 -4.28 -1.32
C ALA A 246 8.89 -5.69 -0.74
N LYS A 247 9.59 -5.89 0.37
CA LYS A 247 9.44 -7.11 1.18
C LYS A 247 8.37 -6.86 2.23
N THR A 248 7.20 -7.47 2.07
CA THR A 248 6.03 -7.14 2.87
C THR A 248 5.95 -7.92 4.17
N SER A 249 4.92 -7.62 4.97
CA SER A 249 4.60 -8.37 6.18
C SER A 249 4.44 -9.88 5.94
N SER A 250 4.12 -10.35 4.72
CA SER A 250 4.09 -11.78 4.35
C SER A 250 5.48 -12.45 4.39
N GLY A 251 6.53 -11.65 4.40
CA GLY A 251 7.93 -12.07 4.24
C GLY A 251 8.30 -12.41 2.80
N ARG A 252 7.41 -12.13 1.83
CA ARG A 252 7.66 -12.25 0.39
C ARG A 252 7.90 -10.89 -0.22
N PHE A 253 8.48 -10.90 -1.41
CA PHE A 253 8.57 -9.70 -2.21
C PHE A 253 7.32 -9.53 -3.05
N GLU A 254 6.74 -8.34 -2.99
CA GLU A 254 5.48 -7.98 -3.64
C GLU A 254 5.61 -6.58 -4.27
N ALA A 255 4.59 -6.19 -5.02
CA ALA A 255 4.49 -4.94 -5.75
C ALA A 255 3.40 -4.08 -5.09
N ILE A 256 3.81 -3.05 -4.37
CA ILE A 256 2.91 -2.18 -3.61
C ILE A 256 2.58 -0.96 -4.44
N PHE A 257 1.30 -0.70 -4.67
CA PHE A 257 0.88 0.49 -5.41
C PHE A 257 1.21 1.77 -4.63
N LYS A 258 1.84 2.74 -5.29
CA LYS A 258 2.26 4.02 -4.69
C LYS A 258 1.55 5.24 -5.27
N GLY A 259 0.75 5.04 -6.32
CA GLY A 259 -0.01 6.11 -6.97
C GLY A 259 0.43 6.38 -8.41
N LEU A 260 -0.12 7.47 -8.95
CA LEU A 260 0.21 8.02 -10.26
C LEU A 260 1.19 9.17 -10.10
N TYR A 261 2.26 9.14 -10.88
CA TYR A 261 3.31 10.15 -10.89
C TYR A 261 3.48 10.77 -12.26
N LEU A 262 3.86 12.04 -12.29
CA LEU A 262 4.13 12.82 -13.51
C LEU A 262 5.59 13.27 -13.54
N LEU A 263 6.25 13.15 -14.69
CA LEU A 263 7.62 13.62 -14.89
C LEU A 263 7.72 15.13 -14.66
N ASN A 264 8.56 15.53 -13.72
CA ASN A 264 8.92 16.91 -13.48
C ASN A 264 10.10 17.29 -14.39
N ARG A 265 9.80 17.77 -15.59
CA ARG A 265 10.79 18.11 -16.63
C ARG A 265 11.79 19.17 -16.19
N GLU A 266 11.34 20.19 -15.49
CA GLU A 266 12.21 21.26 -15.01
C GLU A 266 13.21 20.73 -13.97
N LYS A 267 12.69 20.05 -12.94
CA LYS A 267 13.53 19.47 -11.90
C LYS A 267 14.49 18.44 -12.47
N SER A 268 14.03 17.62 -13.43
CA SER A 268 14.87 16.61 -14.09
C SER A 268 16.04 17.23 -14.85
N LYS A 269 15.81 18.35 -15.57
CA LYS A 269 16.91 19.10 -16.24
C LYS A 269 17.90 19.67 -15.24
N ASN A 270 17.41 20.19 -14.12
CA ASN A 270 18.24 20.81 -13.09
C ASN A 270 19.10 19.79 -12.32
N THR A 271 18.59 18.57 -12.12
CA THR A 271 19.30 17.52 -11.36
C THR A 271 20.09 16.54 -12.23
N GLY A 272 19.82 16.47 -13.54
CA GLY A 272 20.43 15.50 -14.46
C GLY A 272 19.87 14.07 -14.31
N VAL A 273 18.80 13.89 -13.53
CA VAL A 273 18.15 12.61 -13.28
C VAL A 273 16.63 12.75 -13.37
N LEU A 274 15.95 11.70 -13.81
CA LEU A 274 14.50 11.76 -14.01
C LEU A 274 13.80 11.83 -12.66
N THR A 275 13.07 12.92 -12.43
CA THR A 275 12.36 13.19 -11.18
C THR A 275 10.87 13.28 -11.46
N TYR A 276 10.06 12.61 -10.64
CA TYR A 276 8.61 12.54 -10.81
C TYR A 276 7.90 13.01 -9.55
N ASN A 277 6.80 13.75 -9.71
CA ASN A 277 5.94 14.16 -8.61
C ASN A 277 4.67 13.29 -8.61
N ARG A 278 4.20 12.86 -7.43
CA ARG A 278 2.91 12.19 -7.28
C ARG A 278 1.79 13.18 -7.57
N ILE A 279 0.86 12.79 -8.43
CA ILE A 279 -0.30 13.60 -8.81
C ILE A 279 -1.62 12.97 -8.35
N SER A 280 -1.61 11.70 -7.98
CA SER A 280 -2.77 11.03 -7.38
C SER A 280 -2.33 9.80 -6.58
N THR A 281 -2.94 9.56 -5.42
CA THR A 281 -2.84 8.28 -4.70
C THR A 281 -3.81 7.24 -5.26
N ILE A 282 -4.85 7.68 -5.99
CA ILE A 282 -5.91 6.83 -6.53
C ILE A 282 -5.81 6.76 -8.05
N MET A 283 -5.98 5.57 -8.62
CA MET A 283 -6.14 5.38 -10.06
C MET A 283 -7.35 4.50 -10.40
N PRO A 284 -8.05 4.78 -11.50
CA PRO A 284 -9.15 3.94 -11.96
C PRO A 284 -8.59 2.62 -12.49
N THR A 285 -9.35 1.55 -12.31
CA THR A 285 -9.02 0.22 -12.86
C THR A 285 -9.87 -0.07 -14.10
N TYR A 286 -9.41 -1.02 -14.91
CA TYR A 286 -10.01 -1.29 -16.22
C TYR A 286 -10.22 -2.79 -16.42
N TYR A 287 -11.39 -3.14 -16.94
CA TYR A 287 -11.61 -4.50 -17.45
C TYR A 287 -10.76 -4.75 -18.69
N PRO A 288 -10.22 -5.96 -18.88
CA PRO A 288 -9.57 -6.34 -20.14
C PRO A 288 -10.51 -6.13 -21.34
N LYS A 289 -9.94 -5.77 -22.50
CA LYS A 289 -10.73 -5.42 -23.71
C LYS A 289 -11.59 -6.58 -24.22
N ASP A 290 -11.19 -7.81 -23.94
CA ASP A 290 -11.85 -9.06 -24.29
C ASP A 290 -12.92 -9.51 -23.28
N VAL A 291 -13.06 -8.80 -22.15
CA VAL A 291 -14.05 -9.08 -21.12
C VAL A 291 -15.21 -8.10 -21.24
N LYS A 292 -16.45 -8.62 -21.13
CA LYS A 292 -17.64 -7.78 -21.09
C LYS A 292 -17.69 -7.02 -19.77
N GLN A 293 -17.36 -5.73 -19.81
CA GLN A 293 -17.46 -4.84 -18.66
C GLN A 293 -18.93 -4.64 -18.23
N PRO A 294 -19.22 -4.52 -16.92
CA PRO A 294 -20.51 -4.04 -16.42
C PRO A 294 -20.81 -2.62 -16.91
N LEU A 295 -22.09 -2.24 -16.90
CA LEU A 295 -22.48 -0.86 -17.21
C LEU A 295 -21.89 0.07 -16.15
N ARG A 296 -21.07 1.01 -16.60
CA ARG A 296 -20.56 2.08 -15.74
C ARG A 296 -21.70 3.07 -15.49
N ILE A 297 -22.00 3.32 -14.21
CA ILE A 297 -23.09 4.20 -13.79
C ILE A 297 -22.59 5.55 -13.25
N ALA A 298 -21.31 5.64 -12.86
CA ALA A 298 -20.71 6.88 -12.38
C ALA A 298 -19.18 6.83 -12.43
N GLU A 299 -18.55 7.99 -12.28
CA GLU A 299 -17.10 8.18 -12.19
C GLU A 299 -16.75 9.24 -11.14
N ALA A 300 -15.58 9.11 -10.52
CA ALA A 300 -15.03 10.12 -9.62
C ALA A 300 -13.81 10.83 -10.22
N TYR A 301 -13.68 12.12 -9.93
CA TYR A 301 -12.63 13.00 -10.42
C TYR A 301 -12.00 13.77 -9.25
N ASN A 302 -10.68 13.95 -9.31
CA ASN A 302 -9.97 14.83 -8.38
C ASN A 302 -10.08 16.31 -8.80
N ASN A 303 -9.45 17.21 -8.04
CA ASN A 303 -9.49 18.66 -8.29
C ASN A 303 -8.80 19.08 -9.60
N ASP A 304 -7.89 18.26 -10.11
CA ASP A 304 -7.18 18.47 -11.37
C ASP A 304 -7.90 17.83 -12.56
N GLU A 305 -9.19 17.48 -12.39
CA GLU A 305 -10.04 16.80 -13.38
C GLU A 305 -9.49 15.44 -13.85
N TYR A 306 -8.57 14.85 -13.09
CA TYR A 306 -8.13 13.48 -13.33
C TYR A 306 -9.17 12.50 -12.77
N LYS A 307 -9.62 11.57 -13.62
CA LYS A 307 -10.54 10.51 -13.24
C LYS A 307 -9.82 9.51 -12.33
N VAL A 308 -10.33 9.32 -11.13
CA VAL A 308 -9.75 8.44 -10.10
C VAL A 308 -10.48 7.11 -9.92
N ALA A 309 -11.75 7.01 -10.32
CA ALA A 309 -12.52 5.77 -10.15
C ALA A 309 -13.63 5.58 -11.18
N HIS A 310 -13.94 4.32 -11.47
CA HIS A 310 -15.16 3.89 -12.15
C HIS A 310 -16.12 3.24 -11.15
N PHE A 311 -17.42 3.45 -11.32
CA PHE A 311 -18.45 2.80 -10.51
C PHE A 311 -19.45 2.06 -11.39
N TYR A 312 -19.80 0.85 -10.95
CA TYR A 312 -20.74 -0.06 -11.62
C TYR A 312 -22.00 -0.31 -10.78
N THR A 313 -22.00 0.11 -9.50
CA THR A 313 -23.14 -0.02 -8.58
C THR A 313 -23.24 1.18 -7.64
N GLU A 314 -24.45 1.51 -7.20
CA GLU A 314 -24.72 2.56 -6.21
C GLU A 314 -23.99 2.32 -4.88
N ASN A 315 -23.78 1.05 -4.51
CA ASN A 315 -23.05 0.72 -3.30
C ASN A 315 -21.57 1.13 -3.37
N GLN A 316 -20.95 1.01 -4.54
CA GLN A 316 -19.56 1.46 -4.74
C GLN A 316 -19.45 2.97 -4.60
N VAL A 317 -20.40 3.72 -5.17
CA VAL A 317 -20.47 5.18 -5.01
C VAL A 317 -20.56 5.57 -3.54
N ARG A 318 -21.50 4.98 -2.78
CA ARG A 318 -21.66 5.26 -1.34
C ARG A 318 -20.43 4.92 -0.52
N LYS A 319 -19.80 3.77 -0.79
CA LYS A 319 -18.56 3.36 -0.10
C LYS A 319 -17.43 4.35 -0.37
N PHE A 320 -17.27 4.77 -1.63
CA PHE A 320 -16.26 5.75 -2.02
C PHE A 320 -16.50 7.11 -1.36
N GLU A 321 -17.72 7.63 -1.41
CA GLU A 321 -18.08 8.88 -0.74
C GLU A 321 -17.86 8.82 0.78
N GLY A 322 -18.19 7.69 1.41
CA GLY A 322 -17.97 7.45 2.82
C GLY A 322 -16.49 7.48 3.19
N LYS A 323 -15.65 6.78 2.42
CA LYS A 323 -14.19 6.73 2.63
C LYS A 323 -13.54 8.10 2.45
N TYR A 324 -13.88 8.81 1.37
CA TYR A 324 -13.18 10.05 0.99
C TYR A 324 -13.92 11.33 1.36
N LYS A 325 -15.03 11.26 2.12
CA LYS A 325 -15.77 12.40 2.68
C LYS A 325 -16.05 13.53 1.66
N LYS A 326 -16.45 13.17 0.44
CA LYS A 326 -16.74 14.10 -0.69
C LYS A 326 -15.55 14.93 -1.19
N ARG A 327 -14.31 14.47 -0.98
CA ARG A 327 -13.09 15.09 -1.55
C ARG A 327 -13.04 15.05 -3.08
N TYR A 328 -13.80 14.15 -3.70
CA TYR A 328 -13.81 13.93 -5.14
C TYR A 328 -15.17 14.28 -5.73
N LYS A 329 -15.18 14.83 -6.94
CA LYS A 329 -16.38 15.14 -7.71
C LYS A 329 -16.88 13.86 -8.38
N ILE A 330 -18.13 13.47 -8.11
CA ILE A 330 -18.76 12.31 -8.75
C ILE A 330 -19.70 12.79 -9.87
N ILE A 331 -19.61 12.13 -11.02
CA ILE A 331 -20.48 12.35 -12.18
C ILE A 331 -21.19 11.03 -12.46
N SER A 332 -22.52 11.02 -12.32
CA SER A 332 -23.35 9.85 -12.65
C SER A 332 -23.87 9.92 -14.08
N TYR A 333 -23.98 8.75 -14.70
CA TYR A 333 -24.56 8.55 -16.01
C TYR A 333 -26.03 8.17 -15.84
N SER A 334 -26.91 8.94 -16.46
CA SER A 334 -28.36 8.74 -16.50
C SER A 334 -28.76 7.63 -17.47
#